data_AF-A0A955YPJ1-F1
#
_entry.id   AF-A0A955YPJ1-F1
#
_cell.length_a   1.000
_cell.length_b   1.000
_cell.length_c   1.000
_cell.angle_alpha   90.00
_cell.angle_beta   90.00
_cell.angle_gamma   90.00
#
_symmetry.space_group_name_H-M   'P 1'
#
loop_
_entity.id
_entity.type
_entity.pdbx_description
1 polymer ?
#
loop_
_entity_poly.entity_id
_entity_poly.type
_entity_poly.pdbx_seq_one_letter_code
_entity_poly.pdbx_strand_id
1 'polypeptide(L)'
;IGALDPQGEATGDLREVLPQAVRMGITILRRYRGRRRASLELMHVDPELAALELANMEQLALAGQRFLFAYRRQFQHPDPELAAQQAMRLLMAMTEQHGSSLPTPASGQLDEDRFVREVTRMTLAYLGVPRDY
;
A
#
# COMPACT_ATOMS: atom_id res chain seq x y z
N ILE A 1 1.19 13.21 -9.37
CA ILE A 1 2.20 12.18 -9.00
C ILE A 1 3.55 12.80 -9.35
N GLY A 2 4.46 12.96 -8.37
CA GLY A 2 5.63 13.84 -8.47
C GLY A 2 6.59 13.51 -9.62
N ALA A 3 7.36 14.52 -10.05
CA ALA A 3 8.39 14.36 -11.07
C ALA A 3 9.57 13.55 -10.50
N LEU A 4 9.98 12.50 -11.23
CA LEU A 4 11.23 11.80 -10.98
C LEU A 4 12.38 12.59 -11.61
N ASP A 5 13.49 12.70 -10.89
CA ASP A 5 14.73 13.26 -11.39
C ASP A 5 15.42 12.26 -12.36
N PRO A 6 16.51 12.67 -13.04
CA PRO A 6 17.25 11.79 -13.96
C PRO A 6 17.84 10.53 -13.31
N GLN A 7 17.94 10.51 -11.98
CA GLN A 7 18.44 9.38 -11.17
C GLN A 7 17.29 8.48 -10.68
N GLY A 8 16.04 8.75 -11.09
CA GLY A 8 14.85 8.01 -10.68
C GLY A 8 14.39 8.33 -9.25
N GLU A 9 14.79 9.47 -8.70
CA GLU A 9 14.37 9.94 -7.38
C GLU A 9 13.21 10.92 -7.45
N ALA A 10 12.26 10.81 -6.53
CA ALA A 10 11.15 11.75 -6.47
C ALA A 10 11.59 13.08 -5.83
N THR A 11 11.18 14.18 -6.44
CA THR A 11 11.53 15.55 -5.98
C THR A 11 10.52 16.16 -5.00
N GLY A 12 9.45 15.44 -4.64
CA GLY A 12 8.39 15.90 -3.72
C GLY A 12 8.48 15.28 -2.32
N ASP A 13 7.64 15.75 -1.38
CA ASP A 13 7.55 15.17 -0.04
C ASP A 13 6.67 13.92 -0.04
N LEU A 14 7.20 12.80 0.47
CA LEU A 14 6.45 11.55 0.61
C LEU A 14 5.19 11.75 1.47
N ARG A 15 5.22 12.67 2.44
CA ARG A 15 4.09 13.00 3.32
C ARG A 15 2.86 13.51 2.55
N GLU A 16 3.08 14.19 1.44
CA GLU A 16 2.00 14.73 0.61
C GLU A 16 1.42 13.68 -0.35
N VAL A 17 2.28 12.79 -0.86
CA VAL A 17 1.91 11.85 -1.93
C VAL A 17 1.39 10.53 -1.36
N LEU A 18 1.93 10.06 -0.22
CA LEU A 18 1.55 8.78 0.36
C LEU A 18 0.05 8.68 0.72
N PRO A 19 -0.60 9.69 1.34
CA PRO A 19 -2.05 9.65 1.58
C PRO A 19 -2.86 9.46 0.30
N GLN A 20 -2.43 10.10 -0.80
CA GLN A 20 -3.09 9.99 -2.10
C GLN A 20 -2.94 8.58 -2.69
N ALA A 21 -1.74 8.00 -2.57
CA ALA A 21 -1.48 6.62 -2.99
C ALA A 21 -2.35 5.61 -2.22
N VAL A 22 -2.48 5.79 -0.90
CA VAL A 22 -3.34 4.93 -0.05
C VAL A 22 -4.81 5.07 -0.47
N ARG A 23 -5.33 6.29 -0.65
CA ARG A 23 -6.71 6.53 -1.13
C ARG A 23 -6.96 5.89 -2.50
N MET A 24 -6.01 6.01 -3.42
CA MET A 24 -6.10 5.38 -4.73
C MET A 24 -6.19 3.85 -4.60
N GLY A 25 -5.37 3.23 -3.74
CA GLY A 25 -5.44 1.81 -3.44
C GLY A 25 -6.82 1.37 -2.91
N ILE A 26 -7.36 2.10 -1.93
CA ILE A 26 -8.71 1.84 -1.38
C ILE A 26 -9.78 1.95 -2.48
N THR A 27 -9.69 2.98 -3.32
CA THR A 27 -10.62 3.20 -4.43
C THR A 27 -10.60 2.05 -5.44
N ILE A 28 -9.42 1.56 -5.81
CA ILE A 28 -9.26 0.40 -6.70
C ILE A 28 -9.88 -0.84 -6.05
N LEU A 29 -9.56 -1.13 -4.79
CA LEU A 29 -10.11 -2.28 -4.07
C LEU A 29 -11.64 -2.25 -4.01
N ARG A 30 -12.23 -1.08 -3.73
CA ARG A 30 -13.69 -0.90 -3.75
C ARG A 30 -14.28 -1.15 -5.13
N ARG A 31 -13.69 -0.56 -6.17
CA ARG A 31 -14.17 -0.68 -7.55
C ARG A 31 -14.19 -2.14 -8.02
N TYR A 32 -13.21 -2.94 -7.60
CA TYR A 32 -13.06 -4.33 -8.02
C TYR A 32 -13.44 -5.36 -6.93
N ARG A 33 -14.13 -4.94 -5.86
CA ARG A 33 -14.45 -5.80 -4.71
C ARG A 33 -15.17 -7.09 -5.09
N GLY A 34 -16.19 -7.00 -5.96
CA GLY A 34 -16.94 -8.16 -6.43
C GLY A 34 -16.07 -9.17 -7.18
N ARG A 35 -15.20 -8.66 -8.08
CA ARG A 35 -14.23 -9.49 -8.82
C ARG A 35 -13.24 -10.16 -7.87
N ARG A 36 -12.65 -9.40 -6.94
CA ARG A 36 -11.69 -9.93 -5.96
C ARG A 36 -12.32 -11.04 -5.11
N ARG A 37 -13.56 -10.85 -4.65
CA ARG A 37 -14.29 -11.88 -3.90
C ARG A 37 -14.47 -13.16 -4.74
N ALA A 38 -14.94 -13.03 -5.98
CA ALA A 38 -15.11 -14.17 -6.87
C ALA A 38 -13.78 -14.89 -7.15
N SER A 39 -12.68 -14.15 -7.36
CA SER A 39 -11.34 -14.73 -7.49
C SER A 39 -10.98 -15.56 -6.26
N LEU A 40 -11.08 -14.98 -5.06
CA LEU A 40 -10.73 -15.66 -3.80
C LEU A 40 -11.58 -16.93 -3.57
N GLU A 41 -12.86 -16.89 -3.92
CA GLU A 41 -13.75 -18.05 -3.84
C GLU A 41 -13.35 -19.16 -4.83
N LEU A 42 -12.74 -18.84 -5.98
CA LEU A 42 -12.36 -19.83 -7.00
C LEU A 42 -10.91 -20.33 -6.89
N MET A 43 -10.01 -19.58 -6.25
CA MET A 43 -8.58 -19.92 -6.15
C MET A 43 -8.28 -21.30 -5.53
N HIS A 44 -9.20 -21.86 -4.73
CA HIS A 44 -9.01 -23.19 -4.12
C HIS A 44 -9.30 -24.36 -5.08
N VAL A 45 -10.03 -24.12 -6.18
CA VAL A 45 -10.36 -25.12 -7.21
C VAL A 45 -9.69 -24.84 -8.56
N ASP A 46 -9.17 -23.63 -8.76
CA ASP A 46 -8.48 -23.21 -9.98
C ASP A 46 -7.03 -22.78 -9.66
N PRO A 47 -6.03 -23.67 -9.86
CA PRO A 47 -4.64 -23.39 -9.55
C PRO A 47 -4.01 -22.36 -10.51
N GLU A 48 -4.50 -22.23 -11.75
CA GLU A 48 -4.01 -21.22 -12.69
C GLU A 48 -4.43 -19.82 -12.23
N LEU A 49 -5.68 -19.68 -11.80
CA LEU A 49 -6.16 -18.45 -11.18
C LEU A 49 -5.37 -18.10 -9.91
N ALA A 50 -5.07 -19.09 -9.06
CA ALA A 50 -4.27 -18.86 -7.85
C ALA A 50 -2.86 -18.34 -8.17
N ALA A 51 -2.19 -18.95 -9.16
CA ALA A 51 -0.88 -18.49 -9.63
C ALA A 51 -0.94 -17.08 -10.22
N LEU A 52 -1.99 -16.77 -11.00
CA LEU A 52 -2.19 -15.44 -11.57
C LEU A 52 -2.42 -14.36 -10.51
N GLU A 53 -3.27 -14.63 -9.51
CA GLU A 53 -3.52 -13.68 -8.41
C GLU A 53 -2.25 -13.46 -7.57
N LEU A 54 -1.46 -14.51 -7.32
CA LEU A 54 -0.17 -14.36 -6.65
C LEU A 54 0.80 -13.49 -7.45
N ALA A 55 0.95 -13.76 -8.76
CA ALA A 55 1.80 -12.95 -9.64
C ALA A 55 1.36 -11.49 -9.69
N ASN A 56 0.05 -11.23 -9.74
CA ASN A 56 -0.50 -9.86 -9.69
C ASN A 56 -0.18 -9.17 -8.36
N MET A 57 -0.29 -9.88 -7.22
CA MET A 57 0.07 -9.34 -5.91
C MET A 57 1.56 -9.02 -5.80
N GLU A 58 2.43 -9.88 -6.33
CA GLU A 58 3.88 -9.64 -6.37
C GLU A 58 4.25 -8.44 -7.24
N GLN A 59 3.63 -8.31 -8.42
CA GLN A 59 3.82 -7.15 -9.29
C GLN A 59 3.36 -5.84 -8.63
N LEU A 60 2.23 -5.86 -7.93
CA LEU A 60 1.73 -4.70 -7.18
C LEU A 60 2.68 -4.34 -6.02
N ALA A 61 3.16 -5.34 -5.28
CA ALA A 61 4.13 -5.13 -4.20
C ALA A 61 5.43 -4.53 -4.73
N LEU A 62 5.94 -5.02 -5.86
CA LEU A 62 7.15 -4.51 -6.50
C LEU A 62 6.96 -3.08 -7.02
N ALA A 63 5.82 -2.78 -7.65
CA ALA A 63 5.51 -1.42 -8.11
C ALA A 63 5.42 -0.43 -6.95
N GLY A 64 4.74 -0.82 -5.86
CA GLY A 64 4.64 -0.02 -4.65
C GLY A 64 5.97 0.16 -3.91
N GLN A 65 6.80 -0.89 -3.85
CA GLN A 65 8.16 -0.80 -3.34
C GLN A 65 8.98 0.21 -4.14
N ARG A 66 8.95 0.14 -5.48
CA ARG A 66 9.65 1.10 -6.35
C ARG A 66 9.16 2.53 -6.13
N PHE A 67 7.85 2.71 -5.99
CA PHE A 67 7.26 4.00 -5.65
C PHE A 67 7.81 4.55 -4.33
N LEU A 68 7.80 3.76 -3.24
CA LEU A 68 8.34 4.20 -1.96
C LEU A 68 9.85 4.47 -2.04
N PHE A 69 10.60 3.56 -2.66
CA PHE A 69 12.06 3.65 -2.78
C PHE A 69 12.52 4.87 -3.62
N ALA A 70 11.66 5.42 -4.49
CA ALA A 70 11.93 6.70 -5.15
C ALA A 70 12.09 7.86 -4.16
N TYR A 71 11.55 7.75 -2.93
CA TYR A 71 11.67 8.74 -1.85
C TYR A 71 12.72 8.37 -0.80
N ARG A 72 13.61 7.40 -1.08
CA ARG A 72 14.60 6.85 -0.12
C ARG A 72 15.47 7.89 0.59
N ARG A 73 15.74 9.05 -0.02
CA ARG A 73 16.50 10.15 0.62
C ARG A 73 15.80 10.73 1.85
N GLN A 74 14.50 10.53 1.98
CA GLN A 74 13.71 10.98 3.13
C GLN A 74 13.66 9.94 4.26
N PHE A 75 14.20 8.74 4.04
CA PHE A 75 14.13 7.66 5.02
C PHE A 75 15.27 7.77 6.02
N GLN A 76 15.00 7.42 7.27
CA GLN A 76 16.00 7.26 8.32
C GLN A 76 16.09 5.79 8.73
N HIS A 77 16.18 4.90 7.74
CA HIS A 77 16.30 3.47 7.94
C HIS A 77 17.67 2.97 7.46
N PRO A 78 18.35 2.07 8.20
CA PRO A 78 19.68 1.57 7.81
C PRO A 78 19.69 0.83 6.46
N ASP A 79 18.55 0.26 6.09
CA ASP A 79 18.32 -0.39 4.80
C ASP A 79 17.04 0.19 4.15
N PRO A 80 17.15 1.24 3.32
CA PRO A 80 16.00 1.89 2.69
C PRO A 80 15.23 0.98 1.73
N GLU A 81 15.89 0.01 1.10
CA GLU A 81 15.26 -0.91 0.15
C GLU A 81 14.38 -1.93 0.87
N LEU A 82 14.94 -2.57 1.90
CA LEU A 82 14.18 -3.47 2.76
C LEU A 82 13.01 -2.73 3.43
N ALA A 83 13.24 -1.50 3.90
CA ALA A 83 12.19 -0.67 4.49
C ALA A 83 11.04 -0.40 3.52
N ALA A 84 11.34 -0.01 2.28
CA ALA A 84 10.33 0.20 1.24
C ALA A 84 9.54 -1.09 0.94
N GLN A 85 10.22 -2.23 0.87
CA GLN A 85 9.59 -3.53 0.63
C GLN A 85 8.61 -3.90 1.75
N GLN A 86 9.04 -3.80 3.01
CA GLN A 86 8.21 -4.15 4.17
C GLN A 86 7.06 -3.16 4.36
N ALA A 87 7.32 -1.87 4.19
CA ALA A 87 6.31 -0.82 4.23
C ALA A 87 5.21 -1.09 3.20
N MET A 88 5.57 -1.46 1.97
CA MET A 88 4.58 -1.76 0.94
C MET A 88 3.74 -3.00 1.28
N ARG A 89 4.36 -4.08 1.79
CA ARG A 89 3.63 -5.27 2.24
C ARG A 89 2.63 -4.96 3.35
N LEU A 90 3.04 -4.13 4.33
CA LEU A 90 2.15 -3.67 5.40
C LEU A 90 1.00 -2.81 4.86
N LEU A 91 1.27 -1.88 3.94
CA LEU A 91 0.25 -1.08 3.28
C LEU A 91 -0.78 -1.95 2.54
N MET A 92 -0.32 -2.95 1.78
CA MET A 92 -1.20 -3.89 1.08
C MET A 92 -2.08 -4.66 2.06
N ALA A 93 -1.49 -5.24 3.12
CA ALA A 93 -2.24 -5.99 4.12
C ALA A 93 -3.31 -5.13 4.82
N MET A 94 -2.95 -3.91 5.24
CA MET A 94 -3.89 -3.00 5.90
C MET A 94 -5.02 -2.55 4.96
N THR A 95 -4.69 -2.22 3.71
CA THR A 95 -5.71 -1.78 2.72
C THR A 95 -6.63 -2.92 2.32
N GLU A 96 -6.12 -4.14 2.17
CA GLU A 96 -6.92 -5.33 1.90
C GLU A 96 -7.83 -5.67 3.09
N GLN A 97 -7.34 -5.59 4.33
CA GLN A 97 -8.16 -5.77 5.53
C GLN A 97 -9.28 -4.73 5.62
N HIS A 98 -8.99 -3.46 5.32
CA HIS A 98 -9.99 -2.40 5.32
C HIS A 98 -11.02 -2.55 4.20
N GLY A 99 -10.59 -3.00 3.01
CA GLY A 99 -11.46 -3.28 1.87
C GLY A 99 -12.21 -4.61 1.95
N SER A 100 -11.82 -5.49 2.88
CA SER A 100 -12.40 -6.82 3.06
C SER A 100 -13.88 -6.75 3.39
N SER A 101 -14.62 -7.71 2.82
CA SER A 101 -16.04 -7.91 3.06
C SER A 101 -16.36 -8.70 4.32
N LEU A 102 -15.35 -9.19 5.05
CA LEU A 102 -15.58 -9.90 6.30
C LEU A 102 -16.22 -8.94 7.32
N PRO A 103 -17.21 -9.41 8.11
CA PRO A 103 -17.84 -8.60 9.13
C PRO A 103 -16.84 -8.27 10.23
N THR A 104 -16.24 -7.08 10.15
CA THR A 104 -15.45 -6.50 11.24
C THR A 104 -16.42 -5.94 12.29
N PRO A 105 -16.18 -6.12 13.60
CA PRO A 105 -16.95 -5.45 14.63
C PRO A 105 -17.03 -3.95 14.35
N ALA A 106 -18.20 -3.33 14.59
CA ALA A 106 -18.40 -1.90 14.33
C ALA A 106 -17.38 -1.01 15.06
N SER A 107 -16.86 -1.46 16.20
CA SER A 107 -15.78 -0.80 16.96
C SER A 107 -14.41 -0.80 16.27
N GLY A 108 -14.21 -1.64 15.25
CA GLY A 108 -12.99 -1.74 14.45
C GLY A 108 -13.05 -1.07 13.08
N GLN A 109 -14.21 -0.55 12.67
CA GLN A 109 -14.33 0.21 11.42
C GLN A 109 -13.88 1.65 11.65
N LEU A 110 -12.69 1.99 11.15
CA LEU A 110 -12.29 3.37 10.97
C LEU A 110 -13.04 3.96 9.79
N ASP A 111 -13.47 5.22 9.90
CA ASP A 111 -13.82 6.00 8.70
C ASP A 111 -12.59 6.08 7.77
N GLU A 112 -12.84 6.24 6.47
CA GLU A 112 -11.78 6.17 5.45
C GLU A 112 -10.69 7.22 5.67
N ASP A 113 -11.07 8.44 6.06
CA ASP A 113 -10.12 9.53 6.30
C ASP A 113 -9.20 9.23 7.49
N ARG A 114 -9.76 8.66 8.56
CA ARG A 114 -9.02 8.18 9.73
C ARG A 114 -8.14 7.00 9.38
N PHE A 115 -8.63 6.03 8.61
CA PHE A 115 -7.82 4.91 8.14
C PHE A 115 -6.61 5.39 7.32
N VAL A 116 -6.83 6.23 6.31
CA VAL A 116 -5.77 6.81 5.47
C VAL A 116 -4.75 7.52 6.34
N ARG A 117 -5.20 8.39 7.25
CA ARG A 117 -4.31 9.13 8.16
C ARG A 117 -3.45 8.22 9.01
N GLU A 118 -4.05 7.22 9.67
CA GLU A 118 -3.30 6.31 10.55
C GLU A 118 -2.33 5.42 9.77
N VAL A 119 -2.75 4.88 8.64
CA VAL A 119 -1.91 4.04 7.78
C VAL A 119 -0.73 4.83 7.22
N THR A 120 -0.96 6.06 6.73
CA THR A 120 0.12 6.94 6.31
C THR A 120 1.05 7.25 7.48
N ARG A 121 0.52 7.63 8.65
CA ARG A 121 1.32 7.95 9.84
C ARG A 121 2.20 6.77 10.28
N MET A 122 1.65 5.56 10.29
CA MET A 122 2.40 4.34 10.64
C MET A 122 3.50 4.04 9.63
N THR A 123 3.19 4.18 8.33
CA THR A 123 4.14 3.90 7.25
C THR A 123 5.30 4.90 7.27
N LEU A 124 5.02 6.19 7.40
CA LEU A 124 6.06 7.23 7.51
C LEU A 124 6.94 7.02 8.75
N ALA A 125 6.33 6.67 9.89
CA ALA A 125 7.06 6.37 11.11
C ALA A 125 7.97 5.14 10.95
N TYR A 126 7.50 4.08 10.29
CA TYR A 126 8.28 2.89 10.00
C TYR A 126 9.48 3.19 9.08
N LEU A 127 9.28 4.06 8.08
CA LEU A 127 10.34 4.51 7.18
C LEU A 127 11.31 5.53 7.82
N GLY A 128 11.03 5.98 9.05
CA GLY A 128 11.83 6.99 9.74
C GLY A 128 11.74 8.37 9.09
N VAL A 129 10.66 8.68 8.37
CA VAL A 129 10.46 10.01 7.80
C VAL A 129 10.14 10.98 8.95
N PRO A 130 10.96 12.01 9.20
CA PRO A 130 10.78 12.91 10.33
C PRO A 130 9.44 13.64 10.23
N ARG A 131 8.81 13.91 11.37
CA ARG A 131 7.66 14.82 11.45
C ARG A 131 8.21 16.24 11.53
N ASP A 132 7.72 17.13 10.67
CA ASP A 132 7.93 18.56 10.92
C ASP A 132 7.11 18.88 12.19
N TYR A 133 7.80 19.32 13.24
CA TYR A 133 7.18 19.82 14.46
C TYR A 133 6.85 21.31 14.29
#